data_AF-A0A966FT21-F1
#
_entry.id   AF-A0A966FT21-F1
#
_cell.length_a   1.000
_cell.length_b   1.000
_cell.length_c   1.000
_cell.angle_alpha   90.00
_cell.angle_beta   90.00
_cell.angle_gamma   90.00
#
_symmetry.space_group_name_H-M   'P 1'
#
loop_
_entity.id
_entity.type
_entity.pdbx_description
1 polymer ?
#
loop_
_entity_poly.entity_id
_entity_poly.type
_entity_poly.pdbx_seq_one_letter_code
_entity_poly.pdbx_strand_id
1 'polypeptide(L)'
;HSSNLEEQVERAQAAEASMLAFEQMREAAAALYRDETGSSWKPVSGSRTSHSRHLTSAVIDARDFLRARAEDRRHALIPEGTPVIFAGGRQSFENAEDARAYADNIWATLDKVRDAVPDLFLVHGGDGKGADRLAASWAERREVQQLTYSLDRRLGARAGFKRNEQMLSLNPRYVVAFPGNGVTERLVIDAKARRITVVDRRGPLGTSPGS
;
A
#
# COMPACT_ATOMS: atom_id res chain seq x y z
N HIS A 1 -33.10 18.92 -28.38
CA HIS A 1 -32.67 18.67 -26.99
C HIS A 1 -32.33 17.20 -26.73
N SER A 2 -33.14 16.20 -27.15
CA SER A 2 -32.81 14.75 -26.99
C SER A 2 -31.51 14.31 -27.69
N SER A 3 -31.34 14.69 -28.96
CA SER A 3 -30.18 14.29 -29.78
C SER A 3 -28.82 14.76 -29.23
N ASN A 4 -28.78 15.89 -28.51
CA ASN A 4 -27.53 16.35 -27.87
C ASN A 4 -27.18 15.50 -26.64
N LEU A 5 -28.18 15.08 -25.86
CA LEU A 5 -28.00 14.22 -24.70
C LEU A 5 -27.54 12.82 -25.13
N GLU A 6 -28.18 12.24 -26.16
CA GLU A 6 -27.79 10.95 -26.75
C GLU A 6 -26.33 10.97 -27.22
N GLU A 7 -25.92 12.01 -27.94
CA GLU A 7 -24.52 12.17 -28.37
C GLU A 7 -23.55 12.29 -27.18
N GLN A 8 -23.91 13.02 -26.12
CA GLN A 8 -23.06 13.09 -24.92
C GLN A 8 -22.96 11.75 -24.19
N VAL A 9 -24.05 10.97 -24.15
CA VAL A 9 -24.06 9.63 -23.55
C VAL A 9 -23.17 8.67 -24.33
N GLU A 10 -23.29 8.66 -25.67
CA GLU A 10 -22.43 7.82 -26.52
C GLU A 10 -20.95 8.17 -26.37
N ARG A 11 -20.62 9.47 -26.36
CA ARG A 11 -19.24 9.93 -26.12
C ARG A 11 -18.73 9.50 -24.74
N ALA A 12 -19.57 9.58 -23.70
CA ALA A 12 -19.20 9.15 -22.36
C ALA A 12 -18.95 7.63 -22.30
N GLN A 13 -19.81 6.83 -22.92
CA GLN A 13 -19.66 5.37 -23.01
C GLN A 13 -18.40 4.97 -23.80
N ALA A 14 -18.12 5.63 -24.92
CA ALA A 14 -16.91 5.38 -25.70
C ALA A 14 -15.63 5.74 -24.92
N ALA A 15 -15.66 6.85 -24.17
CA ALA A 15 -14.56 7.25 -23.30
C ALA A 15 -14.37 6.25 -22.13
N GLU A 16 -15.45 5.77 -21.53
CA GLU A 16 -15.42 4.74 -20.49
C GLU A 16 -14.84 3.42 -21.01
N ALA A 17 -15.28 2.96 -22.18
CA ALA A 17 -14.74 1.76 -22.81
C ALA A 17 -13.23 1.89 -23.10
N SER A 18 -12.80 3.06 -23.57
CA SER A 18 -11.39 3.35 -23.81
C SER A 18 -10.57 3.35 -22.51
N MET A 19 -11.11 3.94 -21.44
CA MET A 19 -10.49 3.95 -20.12
C MET A 19 -10.30 2.52 -19.58
N LEU A 20 -11.33 1.68 -19.65
CA LEU A 20 -11.27 0.28 -19.21
C LEU A 20 -10.24 -0.53 -20.02
N ALA A 21 -10.15 -0.30 -21.34
CA ALA A 21 -9.15 -0.94 -22.18
C ALA A 21 -7.72 -0.56 -21.78
N PHE A 22 -7.46 0.73 -21.56
CA PHE A 22 -6.14 1.18 -21.09
C PHE A 22 -5.80 0.67 -19.69
N GLU A 23 -6.78 0.59 -18.80
CA GLU A 23 -6.60 -0.02 -17.50
C GLU A 23 -6.16 -1.48 -17.64
N GLN A 24 -6.85 -2.28 -18.46
CA GLN A 24 -6.50 -3.67 -18.69
C GLN A 24 -5.10 -3.84 -19.29
N MET A 25 -4.70 -2.99 -20.24
CA MET A 25 -3.34 -2.98 -20.79
C MET A 25 -2.28 -2.68 -19.72
N ARG A 26 -2.54 -1.70 -18.85
CA ARG A 26 -1.67 -1.34 -17.74
C ARG A 26 -1.51 -2.49 -16.75
N GLU A 27 -2.61 -3.19 -16.43
CA GLU A 27 -2.59 -4.33 -15.52
C GLU A 27 -1.80 -5.52 -16.08
N ALA A 28 -1.95 -5.80 -17.38
CA ALA A 28 -1.11 -6.80 -18.05
C ALA A 28 0.38 -6.43 -18.00
N ALA A 29 0.72 -5.17 -18.27
CA ALA A 29 2.10 -4.70 -18.17
C ALA A 29 2.65 -4.76 -16.73
N ALA A 30 1.84 -4.42 -15.73
CA ALA A 30 2.22 -4.51 -14.32
C ALA A 30 2.46 -5.98 -13.88
N ALA A 31 1.64 -6.91 -14.38
CA ALA A 31 1.84 -8.33 -14.16
C ALA A 31 3.16 -8.83 -14.74
N LEU A 32 3.46 -8.51 -16.00
CA LEU A 32 4.73 -8.85 -16.64
C LEU A 32 5.91 -8.24 -15.90
N TYR A 33 5.83 -6.96 -15.52
CA TYR A 33 6.88 -6.29 -14.76
C TYR A 33 7.18 -7.00 -13.44
N ARG A 34 6.13 -7.43 -12.72
CA ARG A 34 6.27 -8.15 -11.45
C ARG A 34 6.90 -9.52 -11.66
N ASP A 35 6.55 -10.22 -12.73
CA ASP A 35 7.07 -11.56 -13.00
C ASP A 35 8.55 -11.50 -13.40
N GLU A 36 8.95 -10.48 -14.15
CA GLU A 36 10.35 -10.24 -14.55
C GLU A 36 11.22 -9.69 -13.42
N THR A 37 10.70 -8.76 -12.59
CA THR A 37 11.51 -8.02 -11.61
C THR A 37 11.28 -8.43 -10.15
N GLY A 38 10.26 -9.24 -9.90
CA GLY A 38 9.77 -9.57 -8.55
C GLY A 38 9.14 -8.38 -7.80
N SER A 39 9.06 -7.20 -8.40
CA SER A 39 8.64 -5.96 -7.74
C SER A 39 7.25 -5.53 -8.20
N SER A 40 6.42 -5.00 -7.28
CA SER A 40 5.17 -4.35 -7.66
C SER A 40 5.47 -3.12 -8.52
N TRP A 41 4.83 -3.02 -9.69
CA TRP A 41 4.88 -1.80 -10.48
C TRP A 41 4.03 -0.72 -9.81
N LYS A 42 4.47 0.54 -9.89
CA LYS A 42 3.67 1.71 -9.47
C LYS A 42 3.98 2.91 -10.35
N PRO A 43 3.01 3.81 -10.57
CA PRO A 43 3.25 5.04 -11.31
C PRO A 43 4.24 5.95 -10.57
N VAL A 44 4.96 6.77 -11.34
CA VAL A 44 5.90 7.76 -10.80
C VAL A 44 5.16 8.85 -10.00
N SER A 45 3.93 9.16 -10.40
CA SER A 45 3.05 10.12 -9.74
C SER A 45 1.59 9.69 -9.84
N GLY A 46 0.81 10.05 -8.82
CA GLY A 46 -0.62 9.77 -8.76
C GLY A 46 -0.95 8.32 -8.40
N SER A 47 -2.25 8.04 -8.38
CA SER A 47 -2.79 6.72 -8.04
C SER A 47 -2.91 5.80 -9.25
N ARG A 48 -2.63 4.51 -9.04
CA ARG A 48 -3.06 3.41 -9.90
C ARG A 48 -4.41 2.92 -9.39
N THR A 49 -5.48 3.60 -9.77
CA THR A 49 -6.85 3.19 -9.44
C THR A 49 -7.21 1.93 -10.20
N SER A 50 -8.08 1.10 -9.61
CA SER A 50 -8.82 0.13 -10.41
C SER A 50 -10.30 0.50 -10.45
N HIS A 51 -10.85 0.60 -11.67
CA HIS A 51 -12.28 0.85 -11.89
C HIS A 51 -13.07 -0.45 -12.02
N SER A 52 -12.41 -1.58 -12.24
CA SER A 52 -13.06 -2.89 -12.27
C SER A 52 -12.94 -3.58 -10.92
N ARG A 53 -14.04 -4.17 -10.43
CA ARG A 53 -14.07 -4.97 -9.19
C ARG A 53 -13.20 -6.24 -9.24
N HIS A 54 -12.68 -6.56 -10.43
CA HIS A 54 -11.95 -7.79 -10.72
C HIS A 54 -10.44 -7.57 -10.96
N LEU A 55 -9.94 -6.34 -10.77
CA LEU A 55 -8.52 -5.99 -10.87
C LEU A 55 -8.07 -5.43 -9.52
N THR A 56 -7.49 -6.29 -8.71
CA THR A 56 -7.62 -6.23 -7.25
C THR A 56 -6.42 -5.65 -6.51
N SER A 57 -5.43 -5.08 -7.20
CA SER A 57 -4.20 -4.55 -6.58
C SER A 57 -4.03 -3.02 -6.69
N ALA A 58 -5.12 -2.24 -6.57
CA ALA A 58 -5.05 -0.78 -6.67
C ALA A 58 -3.95 -0.18 -5.75
N VAL A 59 -3.17 0.78 -6.27
CA VAL A 59 -2.15 1.51 -5.51
C VAL A 59 -2.53 2.97 -5.45
N ILE A 60 -3.08 3.41 -4.33
CA ILE A 60 -3.61 4.75 -4.14
C ILE A 60 -2.57 5.62 -3.42
N ASP A 61 -2.30 6.81 -3.96
CA ASP A 61 -1.45 7.79 -3.29
C ASP A 61 -2.29 8.52 -2.22
N ALA A 62 -1.72 8.68 -1.02
CA ALA A 62 -2.39 9.33 0.09
C ALA A 62 -2.90 10.74 -0.22
N ARG A 63 -2.26 11.50 -1.12
CA ARG A 63 -2.72 12.84 -1.52
C ARG A 63 -4.03 12.76 -2.29
N ASP A 64 -4.13 11.81 -3.22
CA ASP A 64 -5.33 11.61 -4.00
C ASP A 64 -6.47 11.08 -3.13
N PHE A 65 -6.17 10.14 -2.21
CA PHE A 65 -7.12 9.65 -1.20
C PHE A 65 -7.66 10.78 -0.31
N LEU A 66 -6.77 11.60 0.27
CA LEU A 66 -7.17 12.70 1.15
C LEU A 66 -8.01 13.75 0.40
N ARG A 67 -7.66 14.05 -0.85
CA ARG A 67 -8.46 14.95 -1.70
C ARG A 67 -9.83 14.35 -2.02
N ALA A 68 -9.89 13.08 -2.43
CA ALA A 68 -11.14 12.39 -2.74
C ALA A 68 -12.08 12.34 -1.53
N ARG A 69 -11.53 12.07 -0.34
CA ARG A 69 -12.25 12.08 0.93
C ARG A 69 -12.75 13.47 1.34
N ALA A 70 -11.97 14.53 1.07
CA ALA A 70 -12.40 15.89 1.38
C ALA A 70 -13.48 16.42 0.42
N GLU A 71 -13.51 15.91 -0.81
CA GLU A 71 -14.48 16.30 -1.83
C GLU A 71 -15.74 15.40 -1.85
N ASP A 72 -15.84 14.39 -0.97
CA ASP A 72 -16.86 13.33 -1.00
C ASP A 72 -17.02 12.70 -2.40
N ARG A 73 -15.91 12.50 -3.10
CA ARG A 73 -15.87 12.07 -4.52
C ARG A 73 -15.13 10.74 -4.71
N ARG A 74 -15.48 10.09 -5.83
CA ARG A 74 -14.81 8.93 -6.49
C ARG A 74 -14.42 7.77 -5.56
N HIS A 75 -15.30 6.77 -5.48
CA HIS A 75 -15.06 5.48 -4.84
C HIS A 75 -13.71 4.83 -5.22
N ALA A 76 -13.27 4.95 -6.48
CA ALA A 76 -12.01 4.34 -6.94
C ALA A 76 -10.71 4.85 -6.26
N LEU A 77 -10.77 5.99 -5.56
CA LEU A 77 -9.64 6.56 -4.79
C LEU A 77 -9.76 6.31 -3.29
N ILE A 78 -10.79 5.62 -2.84
CA ILE A 78 -11.06 5.31 -1.45
C ILE A 78 -10.91 3.80 -1.30
N PRO A 79 -9.81 3.32 -0.70
CA PRO A 79 -9.67 1.89 -0.42
C PRO A 79 -10.83 1.41 0.43
N GLU A 80 -11.40 0.26 0.07
CA GLU A 80 -12.45 -0.40 0.84
C GLU A 80 -11.83 -1.37 1.87
N GLY A 81 -12.51 -1.51 3.00
CA GLY A 81 -12.15 -2.48 4.03
C GLY A 81 -11.34 -1.91 5.20
N THR A 82 -10.55 -2.77 5.84
CA THR A 82 -9.93 -2.46 7.14
C THR A 82 -8.45 -2.05 6.98
N PRO A 83 -8.03 -0.84 7.44
CA PRO A 83 -6.64 -0.42 7.31
C PRO A 83 -5.70 -1.27 8.19
N VAL A 84 -4.64 -1.79 7.58
CA VAL A 84 -3.49 -2.40 8.27
C VAL A 84 -2.23 -1.66 7.88
N ILE A 85 -1.52 -1.09 8.86
CA ILE A 85 -0.24 -0.41 8.59
C ILE A 85 0.88 -1.44 8.56
N PHE A 86 1.73 -1.36 7.54
CA PHE A 86 3.04 -2.01 7.49
C PHE A 86 4.15 -0.97 7.56
N ALA A 87 5.18 -1.25 8.35
CA ALA A 87 6.38 -0.43 8.41
C ALA A 87 7.64 -1.28 8.62
N GLY A 88 8.67 -0.99 7.85
CA GLY A 88 10.01 -1.57 8.01
C GLY A 88 11.05 -0.73 7.28
N GLY A 89 12.32 -0.95 7.61
CA GLY A 89 13.44 -0.23 7.01
C GLY A 89 14.05 -0.94 5.80
N ARG A 90 15.12 -0.33 5.29
CA ARG A 90 16.07 -0.99 4.40
C ARG A 90 17.07 -1.75 5.26
N GLN A 91 17.16 -3.05 5.02
CA GLN A 91 18.11 -3.93 5.70
C GLN A 91 19.22 -4.31 4.72
N SER A 92 20.43 -4.47 5.24
CA SER A 92 21.56 -5.07 4.54
C SER A 92 21.78 -6.45 5.11
N PHE A 93 22.00 -7.43 4.25
CA PHE A 93 22.24 -8.82 4.65
C PHE A 93 23.60 -9.25 4.15
N GLU A 94 24.31 -10.05 4.94
CA GLU A 94 25.64 -10.56 4.57
C GLU A 94 25.56 -11.59 3.45
N ASN A 95 24.46 -12.36 3.41
CA ASN A 95 24.23 -13.41 2.44
C ASN A 95 22.79 -13.37 1.89
N ALA A 96 22.57 -14.09 0.79
CA ALA A 96 21.28 -14.14 0.11
C ALA A 96 20.23 -14.98 0.87
N GLU A 97 20.65 -15.91 1.72
CA GLU A 97 19.76 -16.75 2.52
C GLU A 97 19.03 -15.93 3.57
N ASP A 98 19.74 -15.06 4.29
CA ASP A 98 19.20 -14.11 5.26
C ASP A 98 18.24 -13.12 4.61
N ALA A 99 18.61 -12.59 3.43
CA ALA A 99 17.73 -11.71 2.67
C ALA A 99 16.42 -12.41 2.26
N ARG A 100 16.50 -13.70 1.89
CA ARG A 100 15.34 -14.52 1.55
C ARG A 100 14.50 -14.81 2.78
N ALA A 101 15.10 -15.26 3.89
CA ALA A 101 14.42 -15.53 5.14
C ALA A 101 13.67 -14.29 5.66
N TYR A 102 14.28 -13.11 5.54
CA TYR A 102 13.63 -11.85 5.89
C TYR A 102 12.39 -11.57 5.02
N ALA A 103 12.48 -11.78 3.72
CA ALA A 103 11.36 -11.61 2.80
C ALA A 103 10.24 -12.62 3.09
N ASP A 104 10.58 -13.89 3.32
CA ASP A 104 9.64 -14.95 3.65
C ASP A 104 8.92 -14.64 4.98
N ASN A 105 9.63 -14.11 5.97
CA ASN A 105 9.04 -13.69 7.24
C ASN A 105 8.06 -12.51 7.08
N ILE A 106 8.34 -11.56 6.20
CA ILE A 106 7.39 -10.48 5.87
C ILE A 106 6.10 -11.07 5.29
N TRP A 107 6.23 -11.92 4.27
CA TRP A 107 5.07 -12.48 3.58
C TRP A 107 4.25 -13.40 4.49
N ALA A 108 4.91 -14.29 5.25
CA ALA A 108 4.24 -15.17 6.19
C ALA A 108 3.51 -14.39 7.30
N THR A 109 4.06 -13.25 7.73
CA THR A 109 3.39 -12.37 8.70
C THR A 109 2.16 -11.71 8.10
N LEU A 110 2.27 -11.17 6.88
CA LEU A 110 1.17 -10.50 6.20
C LEU A 110 0.05 -11.47 5.82
N ASP A 111 0.38 -12.69 5.38
CA ASP A 111 -0.60 -13.75 5.12
C ASP A 111 -1.41 -14.06 6.39
N LYS A 112 -0.76 -14.24 7.56
CA LYS A 112 -1.46 -14.44 8.84
C LYS A 112 -2.34 -13.26 9.25
N VAL A 113 -1.90 -12.03 8.99
CA VAL A 113 -2.70 -10.83 9.28
C VAL A 113 -3.92 -10.76 8.37
N ARG A 114 -3.79 -11.14 7.10
CA ARG A 114 -4.91 -11.23 6.16
C ARG A 114 -5.90 -12.32 6.56
N ASP A 115 -5.43 -13.46 7.05
CA ASP A 115 -6.32 -14.50 7.56
C ASP A 115 -7.17 -13.99 8.74
N ALA A 116 -6.59 -13.10 9.57
CA ALA A 116 -7.30 -12.45 10.68
C ALA A 116 -8.15 -11.23 10.27
N VAL A 117 -7.84 -10.59 9.13
CA VAL A 117 -8.53 -9.40 8.59
C VAL A 117 -8.70 -9.58 7.07
N PRO A 118 -9.69 -10.39 6.64
CA PRO A 118 -9.82 -10.76 5.23
C PRO A 118 -10.08 -9.59 4.28
N ASP A 119 -10.70 -8.52 4.79
CA ASP A 119 -11.02 -7.29 4.06
C ASP A 119 -9.92 -6.23 4.17
N LEU A 120 -8.69 -6.57 4.56
CA LEU A 120 -7.68 -5.54 4.78
C LEU A 120 -7.29 -4.81 3.49
N PHE A 121 -6.95 -3.54 3.64
CA PHE A 121 -6.09 -2.84 2.69
C PHE A 121 -4.79 -2.42 3.38
N LEU A 122 -3.69 -2.51 2.63
CA LEU A 122 -2.35 -2.30 3.16
C LEU A 122 -1.96 -0.82 3.12
N VAL A 123 -1.61 -0.25 4.27
CA VAL A 123 -1.11 1.12 4.39
C VAL A 123 0.39 1.09 4.63
N HIS A 124 1.19 1.76 3.80
CA HIS A 124 2.64 1.78 3.99
C HIS A 124 3.30 3.04 3.39
N GLY A 125 4.62 3.19 3.61
CA GLY A 125 5.38 4.39 3.24
C GLY A 125 5.77 4.48 1.78
N GLY A 126 5.55 3.42 1.00
CA GLY A 126 5.84 3.37 -0.42
C GLY A 126 7.33 3.42 -0.79
N ASP A 127 8.25 3.09 0.13
CA ASP A 127 9.67 3.02 -0.25
C ASP A 127 9.87 1.87 -1.24
N GLY A 128 10.31 2.21 -2.46
CA GLY A 128 10.59 1.23 -3.51
C GLY A 128 11.83 0.38 -3.24
N LYS A 129 12.43 0.49 -2.05
CA LYS A 129 13.60 -0.25 -1.59
C LYS A 129 13.34 -0.78 -0.18
N GLY A 130 13.86 -1.96 0.13
CA GLY A 130 13.73 -2.56 1.47
C GLY A 130 12.36 -3.19 1.74
N ALA A 131 11.91 -3.14 3.00
CA ALA A 131 10.74 -3.86 3.48
C ALA A 131 9.42 -3.43 2.82
N ASP A 132 9.21 -2.13 2.62
CA ASP A 132 8.02 -1.59 1.93
C ASP A 132 7.85 -2.19 0.53
N ARG A 133 8.94 -2.39 -0.22
CA ARG A 133 8.90 -3.03 -1.55
C ARG A 133 8.41 -4.47 -1.45
N LEU A 134 8.87 -5.22 -0.45
CA LEU A 134 8.47 -6.61 -0.24
C LEU A 134 6.99 -6.72 0.16
N ALA A 135 6.52 -5.80 1.00
CA ALA A 135 5.11 -5.71 1.38
C ALA A 135 4.21 -5.28 0.20
N ALA A 136 4.67 -4.35 -0.65
CA ALA A 136 3.98 -3.97 -1.87
C ALA A 136 3.88 -5.16 -2.85
N SER A 137 4.97 -5.91 -3.06
CA SER A 137 4.94 -7.13 -3.88
C SER A 137 4.01 -8.21 -3.30
N TRP A 138 3.94 -8.34 -1.97
CA TRP A 138 2.97 -9.22 -1.33
C TRP A 138 1.53 -8.78 -1.63
N ALA A 139 1.22 -7.49 -1.42
CA ALA A 139 -0.12 -6.97 -1.64
C ALA A 139 -0.56 -7.13 -3.10
N GLU A 140 0.35 -6.87 -4.04
CA GLU A 140 0.13 -7.09 -5.47
C GLU A 140 -0.26 -8.54 -5.80
N ARG A 141 0.49 -9.51 -5.27
CA ARG A 141 0.26 -10.95 -5.52
C ARG A 141 -0.94 -11.52 -4.76
N ARG A 142 -1.36 -10.83 -3.71
CA ARG A 142 -2.51 -11.20 -2.87
C ARG A 142 -3.75 -10.41 -3.22
N GLU A 143 -3.68 -9.58 -4.26
CA GLU A 143 -4.84 -8.83 -4.73
C GLU A 143 -5.40 -7.92 -3.62
N VAL A 144 -4.47 -7.30 -2.89
CA VAL A 144 -4.75 -6.39 -1.77
C VAL A 144 -4.52 -4.95 -2.21
N GLN A 145 -5.50 -4.10 -1.96
CA GLN A 145 -5.40 -2.66 -2.21
C GLN A 145 -4.31 -2.04 -1.32
N GLN A 146 -3.58 -1.08 -1.87
CA GLN A 146 -2.46 -0.39 -1.22
C GLN A 146 -2.77 1.10 -1.10
N LEU A 147 -2.59 1.66 0.09
CA LEU A 147 -2.60 3.10 0.34
C LEU A 147 -1.19 3.54 0.74
N THR A 148 -0.55 4.31 -0.14
CA THR A 148 0.86 4.69 0.01
C THR A 148 1.00 6.13 0.49
N TYR A 149 1.72 6.31 1.58
CA TYR A 149 2.05 7.62 2.14
C TYR A 149 3.50 7.98 1.83
N SER A 150 3.72 8.72 0.75
CA SER A 150 5.06 9.22 0.41
C SER A 150 5.55 10.29 1.38
N LEU A 151 6.87 10.39 1.58
CA LEU A 151 7.46 11.45 2.40
C LEU A 151 7.25 12.83 1.78
N ASP A 152 6.74 13.78 2.57
CA ASP A 152 6.73 15.19 2.20
C ASP A 152 8.11 15.81 2.46
N ARG A 153 8.90 15.93 1.40
CA ARG A 153 10.28 16.45 1.44
C ARG A 153 10.38 17.85 2.04
N ARG A 154 9.33 18.67 1.97
CA ARG A 154 9.31 20.03 2.53
C ARG A 154 9.41 20.05 4.05
N LEU A 155 9.02 18.96 4.71
CA LEU A 155 9.06 18.82 6.17
C LEU A 155 10.44 18.37 6.70
N GLY A 156 11.41 18.11 5.81
CA GLY A 156 12.76 17.70 6.18
C GLY A 156 12.77 16.48 7.12
N ALA A 157 13.52 16.58 8.22
CA ALA A 157 13.66 15.49 9.20
C ALA A 157 12.33 15.05 9.85
N ARG A 158 11.29 15.89 9.82
CA ARG A 158 9.98 15.57 10.43
C ARG A 158 9.06 14.79 9.49
N ALA A 159 9.41 14.67 8.21
CA ALA A 159 8.55 14.08 7.18
C ALA A 159 8.07 12.66 7.55
N GLY A 160 8.98 11.82 8.05
CA GLY A 160 8.64 10.44 8.44
C GLY A 160 7.66 10.37 9.61
N PHE A 161 7.84 11.24 10.62
CA PHE A 161 6.94 11.30 11.77
C PHE A 161 5.55 11.81 11.39
N LYS A 162 5.48 12.87 10.57
CA LYS A 162 4.19 13.40 10.10
C LYS A 162 3.44 12.37 9.27
N ARG A 163 4.14 11.67 8.38
CA ARG A 163 3.60 10.55 7.62
C ARG A 163 3.00 9.47 8.53
N ASN A 164 3.74 9.07 9.56
CA ASN A 164 3.28 8.05 10.50
C ASN A 164 2.03 8.50 11.27
N GLU A 165 1.96 9.77 11.69
CA GLU A 165 0.76 10.33 12.31
C GLU A 165 -0.46 10.24 11.39
N GLN A 166 -0.30 10.55 10.09
CA GLN A 166 -1.36 10.44 9.10
C GLN A 166 -1.80 9.00 8.86
N MET A 167 -0.87 8.04 8.82
CA MET A 167 -1.24 6.62 8.70
C MET A 167 -2.03 6.18 9.94
N LEU A 168 -1.59 6.56 11.15
CA LEU A 168 -2.29 6.21 12.40
C LEU A 168 -3.66 6.88 12.55
N SER A 169 -3.91 8.01 11.87
CA SER A 169 -5.24 8.66 11.90
C SER A 169 -6.30 7.90 11.11
N LEU A 170 -5.92 6.85 10.37
CA LEU A 170 -6.86 5.92 9.74
C LEU A 170 -7.49 4.94 10.74
N ASN A 171 -7.08 4.96 12.02
CA ASN A 171 -7.51 4.00 13.05
C ASN A 171 -7.31 2.54 12.60
N PRO A 172 -6.08 2.14 12.26
CA PRO A 172 -5.80 0.81 11.72
C PRO A 172 -6.08 -0.30 12.74
N ARG A 173 -6.46 -1.48 12.24
CA ARG A 173 -6.66 -2.66 13.08
C ARG A 173 -5.35 -3.17 13.66
N TYR A 174 -4.29 -3.15 12.85
CA TYR A 174 -2.94 -3.60 13.20
C TYR A 174 -1.87 -2.63 12.68
N VAL A 175 -0.76 -2.57 13.42
CA VAL A 175 0.55 -2.11 12.92
C VAL A 175 1.49 -3.31 12.87
N VAL A 176 1.90 -3.71 11.68
CA VAL A 176 2.90 -4.74 11.43
C VAL A 176 4.26 -4.05 11.31
N ALA A 177 5.14 -4.29 12.28
CA ALA A 177 6.41 -3.58 12.39
C ALA A 177 7.59 -4.54 12.20
N PHE A 178 8.40 -4.27 11.20
CA PHE A 178 9.68 -4.93 10.90
C PHE A 178 10.86 -4.02 11.25
N PRO A 179 12.10 -4.56 11.34
CA PRO A 179 13.28 -3.80 11.70
C PRO A 179 13.43 -2.53 10.85
N GLY A 180 13.65 -1.39 11.50
CA GLY A 180 13.73 -0.08 10.88
C GLY A 180 14.51 0.90 11.74
N ASN A 181 14.43 2.19 11.42
CA ASN A 181 15.10 3.24 12.19
C ASN A 181 14.19 3.81 13.30
N GLY A 182 14.66 4.84 14.00
CA GLY A 182 13.90 5.51 15.06
C GLY A 182 12.52 6.06 14.64
N VAL A 183 12.28 6.31 13.35
CA VAL A 183 10.94 6.68 12.84
C VAL A 183 9.98 5.49 12.95
N THR A 184 10.46 4.28 12.70
CA THR A 184 9.68 3.03 12.84
C THR A 184 9.46 2.69 14.30
N GLU A 185 10.47 2.87 15.15
CA GLU A 185 10.32 2.71 16.61
C GLU A 185 9.27 3.65 17.17
N ARG A 186 9.30 4.92 16.75
CA ARG A 186 8.32 5.90 17.18
C ARG A 186 6.90 5.56 16.75
N LEU A 187 6.72 5.05 15.52
CA LEU A 187 5.42 4.55 15.06
C LEU A 187 4.86 3.47 15.99
N VAL A 188 5.69 2.52 16.41
CA VAL A 188 5.28 1.44 17.32
C VAL A 188 4.88 1.98 18.69
N ILE A 189 5.64 2.93 19.24
CA ILE A 189 5.32 3.59 20.52
C ILE A 189 3.96 4.30 20.41
N ASP A 190 3.77 5.10 19.37
CA ASP A 190 2.53 5.85 19.17
C ASP A 190 1.32 4.93 18.92
N ALA A 191 1.51 3.82 18.21
CA ALA A 191 0.47 2.81 18.01
C ALA A 191 0.04 2.16 19.33
N LYS A 192 1.00 1.76 20.18
CA LYS A 192 0.72 1.18 21.50
C LYS A 192 0.02 2.18 22.42
N ALA A 193 0.44 3.45 22.41
CA ALA A 193 -0.21 4.51 23.17
C ALA A 193 -1.68 4.72 22.77
N ARG A 194 -2.01 4.51 21.49
CA ARG A 194 -3.37 4.54 20.95
C ARG A 194 -4.13 3.21 21.12
N ARG A 195 -3.55 2.22 21.81
CA ARG A 195 -4.11 0.86 22.00
C ARG A 195 -4.35 0.11 20.68
N ILE A 196 -3.61 0.46 19.63
CA ILE A 196 -3.61 -0.30 18.38
C ILE A 196 -2.74 -1.55 18.59
N THR A 197 -3.21 -2.69 18.12
CA THR A 197 -2.45 -3.95 18.26
C THR A 197 -1.23 -3.93 17.34
N VAL A 198 -0.05 -4.19 17.89
CA VAL A 198 1.21 -4.22 17.14
C VAL A 198 1.66 -5.67 16.95
N VAL A 199 1.81 -6.09 15.70
CA VAL A 199 2.49 -7.33 15.34
C VAL A 199 3.99 -7.01 15.24
N ASP A 200 4.69 -7.18 16.36
CA ASP A 200 6.09 -6.80 16.50
C ASP A 200 7.02 -7.90 15.95
N ARG A 201 7.63 -7.61 14.81
CA ARG A 201 8.58 -8.47 14.08
C ARG A 201 9.94 -7.79 13.93
N ARG A 202 10.30 -6.90 14.86
CA ARG A 202 11.55 -6.12 14.82
C ARG A 202 12.80 -6.89 15.29
N GLY A 203 12.68 -8.20 15.54
CA GLY A 203 13.83 -9.07 15.82
C GLY A 203 14.68 -9.37 14.58
N PRO A 204 15.81 -10.07 14.74
CA PRO A 204 16.68 -10.48 13.64
C PRO A 204 15.90 -11.17 12.53
N LEU A 205 16.20 -10.84 11.27
CA LEU A 205 15.51 -11.41 10.11
C LEU A 205 13.97 -11.29 10.13
N GLY A 206 13.41 -10.35 10.90
CA GLY A 206 11.95 -10.18 10.95
C GLY A 206 11.27 -11.18 11.89
N THR A 207 11.96 -11.65 12.92
CA THR A 207 11.41 -12.47 14.01
C THR A 207 10.77 -11.61 15.10
N SER A 208 10.03 -12.24 16.01
CA SER A 208 9.46 -11.52 17.16
C SER A 208 10.57 -11.20 18.16
N PRO A 209 10.60 -10.00 18.76
CA PRO A 209 11.61 -9.67 19.77
C PRO A 209 11.57 -10.68 20.92
N GLY A 210 12.70 -11.34 21.19
CA GLY A 210 12.84 -12.30 22.29
C GLY A 210 12.44 -13.75 21.96
N SER A 211 12.20 -14.09 20.69
CA SER A 211 12.11 -15.47 20.20
C SER A 211 13.48 -16.11 20.00
#